data_AF-A0A0F3IVY0-F1
#
_entry.id   AF-A0A0F3IVY0-F1
#
_cell.length_a   1.000
_cell.length_b   1.000
_cell.length_c   1.000
_cell.angle_alpha   90.00
_cell.angle_beta   90.00
_cell.angle_gamma   90.00
#
_symmetry.space_group_name_H-M   'P 1'
#
loop_
_entity.id
_entity.type
_entity.pdbx_description
1 polymer ?
#
loop_
_entity_poly.entity_id
_entity_poly.type
_entity_poly.pdbx_seq_one_letter_code
_entity_poly.pdbx_strand_id
1 'polypeptide(L)'
;MSNPAATARFRVQHGEIEMLLQAVERQLRVPGWATAPQALRESFTQLSAKLRIHLALEDDALYPRLATHADGNLRALAQQYQQEMSGIRQTYEAFLAEWLHSNRFSQEASAFTAAATDLFKTLRARFHREDTRLYPMADAAA
;
A
#
# COMPACT_ATOMS: atom_id res chain seq x y z
N MET A 1 31.78 -1.05 -7.58
CA MET A 1 30.66 -0.72 -6.68
C MET A 1 29.42 -0.68 -7.53
N SER A 2 28.52 -1.67 -7.40
CA SER A 2 27.27 -1.68 -8.16
C SER A 2 26.40 -0.52 -7.71
N ASN A 3 25.92 0.28 -8.65
CA ASN A 3 24.94 1.34 -8.37
C ASN A 3 23.70 0.64 -7.74
N PRO A 4 23.16 1.10 -6.60
CA PRO A 4 21.95 0.49 -6.07
C PRO A 4 20.84 0.53 -7.11
N ALA A 5 20.13 -0.58 -7.25
CA ALA A 5 18.99 -0.71 -8.16
C ALA A 5 18.01 0.46 -7.96
N ALA A 6 17.55 1.07 -9.06
CA ALA A 6 16.76 2.31 -9.03
C ALA A 6 15.47 2.17 -8.19
N THR A 7 14.95 0.95 -8.05
CA THR A 7 13.73 0.65 -7.28
C THR A 7 13.98 0.02 -5.91
N ALA A 8 15.24 -0.08 -5.44
CA ALA A 8 15.58 -0.72 -4.17
C ALA A 8 14.84 -0.11 -2.96
N ARG A 9 14.67 1.22 -2.95
CA ARG A 9 13.97 1.95 -1.87
C ARG A 9 12.48 1.57 -1.77
N PHE A 10 11.82 1.31 -2.90
CA PHE A 10 10.41 0.93 -2.90
C PHE A 10 10.20 -0.45 -2.25
N ARG A 11 11.08 -1.40 -2.52
CA ARG A 11 11.05 -2.73 -1.87
C ARG A 11 11.25 -2.64 -0.35
N VAL A 12 12.13 -1.73 0.10
CA VAL A 12 12.28 -1.45 1.54
C VAL A 12 10.97 -0.90 2.11
N GLN A 13 10.32 0.04 1.43
CA GLN A 13 9.04 0.59 1.84
C GLN A 13 7.93 -0.48 1.88
N HIS A 14 7.87 -1.40 0.91
CA HIS A 14 6.95 -2.55 0.94
C HIS A 14 7.15 -3.38 2.21
N GLY A 15 8.39 -3.72 2.55
CA GLY A 15 8.70 -4.46 3.78
C GLY A 15 8.27 -3.72 5.04
N GLU A 16 8.52 -2.42 5.13
CA GLU A 16 8.09 -1.58 6.25
C GLU A 16 6.57 -1.50 6.39
N ILE A 17 5.86 -1.34 5.27
CA ILE A 17 4.40 -1.28 5.24
C ILE A 17 3.82 -2.66 5.62
N GLU A 18 4.35 -3.75 5.07
CA GLU A 18 3.91 -5.11 5.38
C GLU A 18 4.02 -5.42 6.88
N MET A 19 5.10 -4.99 7.55
CA MET A 19 5.23 -5.13 9.00
C MET A 19 4.09 -4.41 9.76
N LEU A 20 3.66 -3.24 9.29
CA LEU A 20 2.56 -2.48 9.89
C LEU A 20 1.20 -3.12 9.59
N LEU A 21 0.98 -3.62 8.37
CA LEU A 21 -0.22 -4.38 8.02
C LEU A 21 -0.38 -5.60 8.94
N GLN A 22 0.69 -6.38 9.12
CA GLN A 22 0.69 -7.53 10.02
C GLN A 22 0.45 -7.15 11.49
N ALA A 23 0.97 -5.99 11.93
CA ALA A 23 0.71 -5.50 13.29
C ALA A 23 -0.78 -5.21 13.51
N VAL A 24 -1.42 -4.54 12.55
CA VAL A 24 -2.87 -4.30 12.57
C VAL A 24 -3.65 -5.62 12.55
N GLU A 25 -3.30 -6.55 11.65
CA GLU A 25 -3.99 -7.85 11.57
C GLU A 25 -3.86 -8.66 12.86
N ARG A 26 -2.71 -8.63 13.54
CA ARG A 26 -2.53 -9.27 14.85
C ARG A 26 -3.46 -8.67 15.89
N GLN A 27 -3.61 -7.35 15.94
CA GLN A 27 -4.53 -6.68 16.87
C GLN A 27 -5.98 -7.05 16.60
N LEU A 28 -6.39 -7.13 15.32
CA LEU A 28 -7.76 -7.49 14.93
C LEU A 28 -8.15 -8.94 15.29
N ARG A 29 -7.16 -9.83 15.45
CA ARG A 29 -7.39 -11.22 15.89
C ARG A 29 -7.59 -11.35 17.41
N VAL A 30 -7.26 -10.33 18.19
CA VAL A 30 -7.44 -10.35 19.65
C VAL A 30 -8.93 -10.21 19.96
N PRO A 31 -9.56 -11.18 20.65
CA PRO A 31 -10.95 -11.06 21.05
C PRO A 31 -11.20 -9.79 21.88
N GLY A 32 -12.23 -9.04 21.52
CA GLY A 32 -12.61 -7.84 22.25
C GLY A 32 -11.70 -6.62 22.01
N TRP A 33 -10.84 -6.60 20.98
CA TRP A 33 -9.98 -5.44 20.65
C TRP A 33 -10.75 -4.10 20.60
N ALA A 34 -12.03 -4.14 20.23
CA ALA A 34 -12.89 -2.97 20.11
C ALA A 34 -13.18 -2.26 21.44
N THR A 35 -12.96 -2.92 22.59
CA THR A 35 -13.16 -2.31 23.93
C THR A 35 -12.00 -1.39 24.33
N ALA A 36 -10.83 -1.52 23.69
CA ALA A 36 -9.65 -0.69 23.91
C ALA A 36 -8.95 -0.35 22.57
N PRO A 37 -9.61 0.43 21.69
CA PRO A 37 -9.19 0.57 20.30
C PRO A 37 -7.99 1.51 20.07
N GLN A 38 -7.42 2.08 21.14
CA GLN A 38 -6.36 3.09 21.03
C GLN A 38 -5.12 2.56 20.30
N ALA A 39 -4.65 1.37 20.66
CA ALA A 39 -3.48 0.75 20.02
C ALA A 39 -3.69 0.54 18.51
N LEU A 40 -4.92 0.22 18.10
CA LEU A 40 -5.28 0.06 16.70
C LEU A 40 -5.26 1.40 15.95
N ARG A 41 -5.77 2.48 16.55
CA ARG A 41 -5.69 3.85 15.98
C ARG A 41 -4.23 4.29 15.80
N GLU A 42 -3.38 4.01 16.77
CA GLU A 42 -1.94 4.32 16.70
C GLU A 42 -1.26 3.54 15.57
N SER A 43 -1.55 2.25 15.43
CA SER A 43 -1.04 1.43 14.32
C SER A 43 -1.51 1.94 12.95
N PHE A 44 -2.77 2.35 12.81
CA PHE A 44 -3.26 2.97 11.57
C PHE A 44 -2.64 4.34 11.30
N THR A 45 -2.31 5.11 12.33
CA THR A 45 -1.59 6.38 12.18
C THR A 45 -0.20 6.16 11.59
N GLN A 46 0.55 5.19 12.13
CA GLN A 46 1.87 4.81 11.64
C GLN A 46 1.81 4.25 10.21
N LEU A 47 0.83 3.37 9.94
CA LEU A 47 0.57 2.83 8.62
C LEU A 47 0.27 3.95 7.61
N SER A 48 -0.63 4.86 7.96
CA SER A 48 -1.04 5.96 7.08
C SER A 48 0.15 6.86 6.70
N ALA A 49 1.02 7.16 7.67
CA ALA A 49 2.19 8.00 7.43
C ALA A 49 3.13 7.40 6.38
N LYS A 50 3.36 6.08 6.41
CA LYS A 50 4.23 5.41 5.42
C LYS A 50 3.50 5.13 4.11
N LEU A 51 2.30 4.58 4.17
CA LEU A 51 1.56 4.13 2.99
C LEU A 51 1.23 5.30 2.06
N ARG A 52 0.78 6.44 2.59
CA ARG A 52 0.46 7.62 1.76
C ARG A 52 1.66 8.13 0.98
N ILE A 53 2.82 8.20 1.63
CA ILE A 53 4.06 8.65 0.98
C ILE A 53 4.45 7.66 -0.11
N HIS A 54 4.42 6.37 0.19
CA HIS A 54 4.77 5.33 -0.77
C HIS A 54 3.85 5.34 -2.00
N LEU A 55 2.53 5.33 -1.80
CA LEU A 55 1.56 5.38 -2.91
C LEU A 55 1.74 6.65 -3.76
N ALA A 56 1.97 7.80 -3.14
CA ALA A 56 2.21 9.05 -3.86
C ALA A 56 3.52 8.99 -4.68
N LEU A 57 4.60 8.43 -4.13
CA LEU A 57 5.86 8.28 -4.88
C LEU A 57 5.68 7.42 -6.13
N GLU A 58 4.82 6.41 -6.07
CA GLU A 58 4.55 5.55 -7.21
C GLU A 58 3.61 6.20 -8.23
N ASP A 59 2.45 6.65 -7.75
CA ASP A 59 1.37 7.18 -8.59
C ASP A 59 1.77 8.50 -9.25
N ASP A 60 2.46 9.37 -8.51
CA ASP A 60 2.75 10.75 -8.93
C ASP A 60 4.16 10.90 -9.54
N ALA A 61 5.06 9.91 -9.36
CA ALA A 61 6.43 10.00 -9.88
C ALA A 61 6.94 8.75 -10.61
N LEU A 62 6.88 7.56 -9.99
CA LEU A 62 7.46 6.35 -10.60
C LEU A 62 6.74 5.97 -11.89
N TYR A 63 5.42 5.76 -11.84
CA TYR A 63 4.67 5.35 -13.03
C TYR A 63 4.71 6.40 -14.14
N PRO A 64 4.49 7.71 -13.89
CA PRO A 64 4.60 8.73 -14.93
C PRO A 64 5.97 8.73 -15.63
N ARG A 65 7.06 8.60 -14.87
CA ARG A 65 8.42 8.54 -15.43
C ARG A 65 8.62 7.30 -16.31
N LEU A 66 8.15 6.13 -15.86
CA LEU A 66 8.28 4.89 -16.62
C LEU A 66 7.34 4.85 -17.83
N ALA A 67 6.19 5.52 -17.76
CA ALA A 67 5.22 5.67 -18.85
C ALA A 67 5.73 6.51 -20.04
N THR A 68 6.90 7.13 -19.92
CA THR A 68 7.61 7.81 -21.02
C THR A 68 8.96 7.17 -21.35
N HIS A 69 9.25 5.98 -20.81
CA HIS A 69 10.52 5.30 -21.04
C HIS A 69 10.68 4.84 -22.50
N ALA A 70 11.92 4.72 -23.00
CA ALA A 70 12.19 4.32 -24.38
C ALA A 70 11.77 2.87 -24.67
N ASP A 71 12.04 1.95 -23.73
CA ASP A 71 11.56 0.57 -23.78
C ASP A 71 10.01 0.51 -23.81
N GLY A 72 9.46 -0.02 -24.90
CA GLY A 72 8.02 -0.10 -25.13
C GLY A 72 7.27 -1.03 -24.17
N ASN A 73 7.90 -2.11 -23.71
CA ASN A 73 7.29 -3.05 -22.78
C ASN A 73 7.19 -2.45 -21.37
N LEU A 74 8.28 -1.82 -20.90
CA LEU A 74 8.28 -1.13 -19.61
C LEU A 74 7.29 0.03 -19.60
N ARG A 75 7.25 0.80 -20.68
CA ARG A 75 6.30 1.90 -20.87
C ARG A 75 4.85 1.43 -20.80
N ALA A 76 4.49 0.38 -21.55
CA ALA A 76 3.13 -0.16 -21.55
C ALA A 76 2.72 -0.69 -20.17
N LEU A 77 3.64 -1.41 -19.49
CA LEU A 77 3.36 -1.96 -18.15
C LEU A 77 3.14 -0.84 -17.11
N ALA A 78 3.95 0.22 -17.15
CA ALA A 78 3.78 1.35 -16.25
C ALA A 78 2.46 2.09 -16.48
N GLN A 79 2.07 2.31 -17.74
CA GLN A 79 0.78 2.91 -18.09
C GLN A 79 -0.40 2.05 -17.60
N GLN A 80 -0.30 0.72 -17.77
CA GLN A 80 -1.30 -0.21 -17.26
C GLN A 80 -1.43 -0.10 -15.73
N TYR A 81 -0.32 -0.14 -14.99
CA TYR A 81 -0.38 -0.11 -13.52
C TYR A 81 -0.89 1.24 -13.02
N GLN A 82 -0.51 2.34 -13.67
CA GLN A 82 -1.06 3.66 -13.37
C GLN A 82 -2.59 3.71 -13.53
N GLN A 83 -3.13 3.13 -14.60
CA GLN A 83 -4.58 3.07 -14.83
C GLN A 83 -5.30 2.16 -13.82
N GLU A 84 -4.73 0.99 -13.53
CA GLU A 84 -5.38 -0.01 -12.67
C GLU A 84 -5.28 0.32 -11.17
N MET A 85 -4.20 0.98 -10.72
CA MET A 85 -3.82 0.99 -9.31
C MET A 85 -3.77 2.38 -8.65
N SER A 86 -3.73 3.48 -9.42
CA SER A 86 -3.66 4.84 -8.84
C SER A 86 -4.88 5.22 -7.99
N GLY A 87 -6.02 4.53 -8.17
CA GLY A 87 -7.20 4.68 -7.33
C GLY A 87 -7.05 4.15 -5.89
N ILE A 88 -6.05 3.30 -5.62
CA ILE A 88 -5.88 2.65 -4.31
C ILE A 88 -5.64 3.68 -3.19
N ARG A 89 -4.91 4.77 -3.49
CA ARG A 89 -4.73 5.88 -2.53
C ARG A 89 -6.08 6.44 -2.07
N GLN A 90 -6.99 6.72 -3.01
CA GLN A 90 -8.32 7.24 -2.71
C GLN A 90 -9.17 6.21 -1.95
N THR A 91 -9.11 4.94 -2.33
CA THR A 91 -9.79 3.85 -1.61
C THR A 91 -9.33 3.77 -0.15
N TYR A 92 -8.03 3.94 0.11
CA TYR A 92 -7.49 3.98 1.47
C TYR A 92 -8.00 5.17 2.27
N GLU A 93 -8.03 6.38 1.69
CA GLU A 93 -8.59 7.56 2.35
C GLU A 93 -10.08 7.40 2.67
N ALA A 94 -10.85 6.86 1.72
CA ALA A 94 -12.27 6.57 1.93
C ALA A 94 -12.48 5.56 3.06
N PHE A 95 -11.64 4.52 3.14
CA PHE A 95 -11.66 3.56 4.24
C PHE A 95 -11.40 4.25 5.60
N LEU A 96 -10.40 5.12 5.70
CA LEU A 96 -10.10 5.83 6.95
C LEU A 96 -11.26 6.74 7.38
N ALA A 97 -11.85 7.47 6.43
CA ALA A 97 -12.99 8.32 6.67
C ALA A 97 -14.20 7.52 7.17
N GLU A 98 -14.52 6.43 6.47
CA GLU A 98 -15.66 5.58 6.75
C GLU A 98 -15.57 4.90 8.12
N TRP A 99 -14.38 4.49 8.53
CA TRP A 99 -14.22 3.62 9.70
C TRP A 99 -13.57 4.30 10.92
N LEU A 100 -12.41 4.95 10.73
CA LEU A 100 -11.62 5.46 11.85
C LEU A 100 -12.04 6.88 12.26
N HIS A 101 -12.30 7.75 11.29
CA HIS A 101 -12.70 9.14 11.54
C HIS A 101 -14.15 9.21 12.04
N SER A 102 -15.04 8.37 11.50
CA SER A 102 -16.42 8.21 11.97
C SER A 102 -16.55 7.50 13.33
N ASN A 103 -15.47 6.86 13.81
CA ASN A 103 -15.45 5.98 14.97
C ASN A 103 -16.36 4.72 14.84
N ARG A 104 -16.83 4.37 13.65
CA ARG A 104 -17.67 3.17 13.43
C ARG A 104 -16.93 1.87 13.64
N PHE A 105 -15.61 1.84 13.45
CA PHE A 105 -14.82 0.62 13.57
C PHE A 105 -14.97 -0.11 14.93
N SER A 106 -15.15 0.60 16.04
CA SER A 106 -15.34 -0.02 17.35
C SER A 106 -16.79 -0.49 17.58
N GLN A 107 -17.76 0.08 16.88
CA GLN A 107 -19.18 -0.30 16.99
C GLN A 107 -19.51 -1.50 16.08
N GLU A 108 -18.81 -1.60 14.95
CA GLU A 108 -19.03 -2.59 13.90
C GLU A 108 -17.76 -3.41 13.65
N ALA A 109 -17.17 -3.94 14.73
CA ALA A 109 -15.84 -4.55 14.72
C ALA A 109 -15.67 -5.68 13.68
N SER A 110 -16.68 -6.52 13.48
CA SER A 110 -16.63 -7.59 12.48
C SER A 110 -16.60 -7.05 11.04
N ALA A 111 -17.46 -6.07 10.73
CA ALA A 111 -17.50 -5.44 9.41
C ALA A 111 -16.21 -4.66 9.12
N PHE A 112 -15.69 -3.94 10.12
CA PHE A 112 -14.39 -3.28 10.02
C PHE A 112 -13.26 -4.26 9.73
N THR A 113 -13.24 -5.40 10.44
CA THR A 113 -12.19 -6.42 10.29
C THR A 113 -12.20 -7.01 8.88
N ALA A 114 -13.40 -7.29 8.33
CA ALA A 114 -13.55 -7.74 6.94
C ALA A 114 -13.06 -6.68 5.95
N ALA A 115 -13.50 -5.42 6.11
CA ALA A 115 -13.09 -4.31 5.24
C ALA A 115 -11.57 -4.06 5.27
N ALA A 116 -10.95 -4.09 6.46
CA ALA A 116 -9.50 -3.95 6.61
C ALA A 116 -8.75 -5.11 5.93
N THR A 117 -9.25 -6.33 6.10
CA THR A 117 -8.65 -7.53 5.49
C THR A 117 -8.67 -7.43 3.96
N ASP A 118 -9.77 -6.98 3.36
CA ASP A 118 -9.89 -6.89 1.91
C ASP A 118 -9.04 -5.75 1.34
N LEU A 119 -9.00 -4.59 2.01
CA LEU A 119 -8.08 -3.51 1.66
C LEU A 119 -6.61 -3.97 1.69
N PHE A 120 -6.21 -4.74 2.70
CA PHE A 120 -4.84 -5.24 2.82
C PHE A 120 -4.49 -6.27 1.74
N LYS A 121 -5.45 -7.10 1.31
CA LYS A 121 -5.26 -7.97 0.14
C LYS A 121 -5.01 -7.17 -1.12
N THR A 122 -5.78 -6.10 -1.36
CA THR A 122 -5.57 -5.22 -2.52
C THR A 122 -4.18 -4.58 -2.52
N LEU A 123 -3.72 -4.07 -1.38
CA LEU A 123 -2.37 -3.51 -1.23
C LEU A 123 -1.28 -4.54 -1.52
N ARG A 124 -1.37 -5.75 -0.93
CA ARG A 124 -0.40 -6.82 -1.18
C ARG A 124 -0.39 -7.30 -2.62
N ALA A 125 -1.54 -7.33 -3.29
CA ALA A 125 -1.62 -7.68 -4.70
C ALA A 125 -0.88 -6.66 -5.58
N ARG A 126 -0.97 -5.37 -5.26
CA ARG A 126 -0.18 -4.30 -5.90
C ARG A 126 1.32 -4.52 -5.66
N PHE A 127 1.75 -4.61 -4.40
CA PHE A 127 3.17 -4.81 -4.04
C PHE A 127 3.78 -6.03 -4.74
N HIS A 128 3.05 -7.15 -4.76
CA HIS A 128 3.50 -8.37 -5.43
C HIS A 128 3.70 -8.16 -6.94
N ARG A 129 2.77 -7.49 -7.62
CA ARG A 129 2.87 -7.20 -9.05
C ARG A 129 4.04 -6.26 -9.36
N GLU A 130 4.28 -5.27 -8.51
CA GLU A 130 5.41 -4.36 -8.64
C GLU A 130 6.75 -5.08 -8.42
N ASP A 131 6.89 -5.79 -7.30
CA ASP A 131 8.12 -6.48 -6.90
C ASP A 131 8.55 -7.56 -7.88
N THR A 132 7.58 -8.26 -8.48
CA THR A 132 7.85 -9.40 -9.38
C THR A 132 7.90 -9.04 -10.85
N ARG A 133 7.35 -7.88 -11.26
CA ARG A 133 7.26 -7.50 -12.68
C ARG A 133 7.83 -6.12 -12.95
N LEU A 134 7.22 -5.07 -12.40
CA LEU A 134 7.57 -3.70 -12.77
C LEU A 134 8.98 -3.33 -12.33
N TYR A 135 9.33 -3.58 -11.06
CA TYR A 135 10.62 -3.19 -10.52
C TYR A 135 11.80 -3.94 -11.16
N PRO A 136 11.77 -5.28 -11.37
CA PRO A 136 12.82 -5.97 -12.10
C PRO A 136 13.02 -5.43 -13.52
N MET A 137 11.94 -5.12 -14.24
CA MET A 137 12.03 -4.52 -15.58
C MET A 137 12.62 -3.12 -15.54
N ALA A 138 12.22 -2.29 -14.57
CA ALA A 138 12.75 -0.95 -14.40
C ALA A 138 14.25 -0.95 -14.02
N ASP A 139 14.68 -1.88 -13.17
CA ASP A 139 16.08 -2.01 -12.77
C ASP A 139 16.96 -2.54 -13.92
N ALA A 140 16.44 -3.44 -14.76
CA ALA A 140 17.16 -3.96 -15.92
C ALA A 140 17.30 -2.93 -17.06
N ALA A 141 16.42 -1.92 -17.08
CA ALA A 141 16.40 -0.86 -18.08
C ALA A 141 17.11 0.43 -17.63
N ALA A 142 17.63 0.47 -16.39
CA ALA A 142 18.34 1.61 -15.79
C ALA A 142 19.83 1.61 -16.12
#